data_AF-A0A800NDN6-F1
#
_entry.id   AF-A0A800NDN6-F1
#
_cell.length_a   1.000
_cell.length_b   1.000
_cell.length_c   1.000
_cell.angle_alpha   90.00
_cell.angle_beta   90.00
_cell.angle_gamma   90.00
#
_symmetry.space_group_name_H-M   'P 1'
#
loop_
_entity.id
_entity.type
_entity.pdbx_description
1 polymer ?
#
loop_
_entity_poly.entity_id
_entity_poly.type
_entity_poly.pdbx_seq_one_letter_code
_entity_poly.pdbx_strand_id
1 'polypeptide(L)'
;MVSVNSKLLRFTDKDLDFIVSHAARGSAEPERLKRAIVEDDKLRAAMVSDDSLFERVMNDDEVFLRVSPTLYFEILLRKAHSELEVATYTLERSGRENIPVFDTDKVLEFMKRPGIVEYLATMMASFMKIQSYVVPVRVRRGVRRRVRYNDMDVDSLIKFASDADPMDR
;
A
#
# COMPACT_ATOMS: atom_id res chain seq x y z
N MET A 1 6.59 15.52 14.59
CA MET A 1 6.55 15.10 13.17
C MET A 1 7.30 13.79 13.05
N VAL A 2 6.61 12.66 12.87
CA VAL A 2 7.26 11.42 12.48
C VAL A 2 7.67 11.60 11.02
N SER A 3 8.97 11.63 10.74
CA SER A 3 9.49 11.66 9.38
C SER A 3 9.20 10.30 8.76
N VAL A 4 8.08 10.20 8.05
CA VAL A 4 7.75 9.02 7.25
C VAL A 4 8.86 8.89 6.21
N ASN A 5 9.57 7.77 6.22
CA ASN A 5 10.73 7.54 5.38
C ASN A 5 10.37 7.74 3.91
N SER A 6 10.88 8.81 3.29
CA SER A 6 10.50 9.27 1.95
C SER A 6 10.75 8.26 0.83
N LYS A 7 11.57 7.23 1.09
CA LYS A 7 11.77 6.10 0.16
C LYS A 7 10.59 5.12 0.10
N LEU A 8 9.79 5.01 1.16
CA LEU A 8 8.65 4.08 1.23
C LEU A 8 7.41 4.58 0.47
N LEU A 9 7.40 5.86 0.08
CA LEU A 9 6.27 6.53 -0.57
C LEU A 9 6.49 6.78 -2.07
N ARG A 10 7.65 6.38 -2.61
CA ARG A 10 8.00 6.61 -4.02
C ARG A 10 7.53 5.47 -4.90
N PHE A 11 6.89 5.84 -6.01
CA PHE A 11 6.56 4.94 -7.10
C PHE A 11 7.81 4.34 -7.73
N THR A 12 7.69 3.09 -8.19
CA THR A 12 8.72 2.43 -8.98
C THR A 12 8.75 3.00 -10.41
N ASP A 13 9.83 2.76 -11.16
CA ASP A 13 9.87 3.19 -12.56
C ASP A 13 8.73 2.59 -13.38
N LYS A 14 8.33 1.34 -13.09
CA LYS A 14 7.17 0.68 -13.71
C LYS A 14 5.85 1.39 -13.39
N ASP A 15 5.67 1.84 -12.16
CA ASP A 15 4.50 2.60 -11.76
C ASP A 15 4.42 3.94 -12.51
N LEU A 16 5.56 4.64 -12.61
CA LEU A 16 5.67 5.89 -13.35
C LEU A 16 5.42 5.68 -14.85
N ASP A 17 5.97 4.62 -15.44
CA ASP A 17 5.69 4.20 -16.81
C ASP A 17 4.20 3.91 -17.03
N PHE A 18 3.56 3.23 -16.09
CA PHE A 18 2.14 2.91 -16.16
C PHE A 18 1.28 4.18 -16.15
N ILE A 19 1.52 5.09 -15.21
CA ILE A 19 0.81 6.38 -15.09
C ILE A 19 1.05 7.25 -16.33
N VAL A 20 2.31 7.37 -16.77
CA VAL A 20 2.65 8.20 -17.93
C VAL A 20 2.08 7.61 -19.21
N SER A 21 2.15 6.28 -19.43
CA SER A 21 1.54 5.64 -20.61
C SER A 21 0.03 5.86 -20.68
N HIS A 22 -0.62 6.05 -19.52
CA HIS A 22 -2.04 6.38 -19.43
C HIS A 22 -2.33 7.82 -19.86
N ALA A 23 -1.66 8.78 -19.21
CA ALA A 23 -1.91 10.21 -19.40
C ALA A 23 -1.35 10.76 -20.73
N ALA A 24 -0.26 10.17 -21.22
CA ALA A 24 0.47 10.61 -22.39
C ALA A 24 0.21 9.71 -23.60
N ARG A 25 -1.05 9.44 -23.94
CA ARG A 25 -1.41 8.92 -25.28
C ARG A 25 -1.06 9.97 -26.34
N GLY A 26 0.23 10.15 -26.63
CA GLY A 26 0.76 11.12 -27.60
C GLY A 26 1.63 12.28 -27.06
N SER A 27 2.11 12.27 -25.80
CA SER A 27 3.01 13.34 -25.33
C SER A 27 4.47 13.15 -25.79
N ALA A 28 5.14 14.26 -26.11
CA ALA A 28 6.50 14.27 -26.64
C ALA A 28 7.62 14.07 -25.58
N GLU A 29 7.33 14.15 -24.27
CA GLU A 29 8.36 14.08 -23.21
C GLU A 29 7.96 13.23 -21.98
N PRO A 30 7.88 11.89 -22.11
CA PRO A 30 7.53 10.97 -21.00
C PRO A 30 8.42 11.15 -19.76
N GLU A 31 9.73 11.29 -19.97
CA GLU A 31 10.72 11.41 -18.88
C GLU A 31 10.62 12.72 -18.08
N ARG A 32 10.08 13.77 -18.69
CA ARG A 32 9.81 15.01 -17.97
C ARG A 32 8.59 14.86 -17.08
N LEU A 33 7.56 14.16 -17.57
CA LEU A 33 6.34 13.90 -16.80
C LEU A 33 6.62 13.00 -15.59
N LYS A 34 7.45 11.95 -15.76
CA LYS A 34 7.90 11.11 -14.63
C LYS A 34 8.57 11.93 -13.52
N ARG A 35 9.50 12.83 -13.89
CA ARG A 35 10.16 13.71 -12.92
C ARG A 35 9.17 14.64 -12.22
N ALA A 36 8.24 15.23 -12.97
CA ALA A 36 7.21 16.09 -12.41
C ALA A 36 6.32 15.34 -11.40
N ILE A 37 5.92 14.08 -11.68
CA ILE A 37 5.16 13.24 -10.74
C ILE A 37 5.93 12.99 -9.43
N VAL A 38 7.27 12.88 -9.50
CA VAL A 38 8.12 12.63 -8.32
C VAL A 38 8.36 13.90 -7.50
N GLU A 39 8.36 15.06 -8.15
CA GLU A 39 8.68 16.36 -7.52
C GLU A 39 7.44 17.12 -7.03
N ASP A 40 6.28 16.89 -7.63
CA ASP A 40 5.02 17.57 -7.33
C ASP A 40 3.95 16.59 -6.85
N ASP A 41 3.74 16.56 -5.53
CA ASP A 41 2.73 15.73 -4.87
C ASP A 41 1.30 16.06 -5.33
N LYS A 42 1.02 17.31 -5.73
CA LYS A 42 -0.31 17.69 -6.24
C LYS A 42 -0.53 17.13 -7.64
N LEU A 43 0.49 17.21 -8.49
CA LEU A 43 0.44 16.61 -9.82
C LEU A 43 0.27 15.10 -9.73
N ARG A 44 1.06 14.43 -8.87
CA ARG A 44 0.90 13.00 -8.58
C ARG A 44 -0.55 12.69 -8.18
N ALA A 45 -1.06 13.40 -7.17
CA ALA A 45 -2.42 13.19 -6.67
C ALA A 45 -3.45 13.35 -7.79
N ALA A 46 -3.33 14.38 -8.63
CA ALA A 46 -4.23 14.61 -9.74
C ALA A 46 -4.18 13.49 -10.79
N MET A 47 -2.98 13.01 -11.15
CA MET A 47 -2.82 11.94 -12.14
C MET A 47 -3.31 10.58 -11.64
N VAL A 48 -3.07 10.26 -10.37
CA VAL A 48 -3.47 8.97 -9.78
C VAL A 48 -4.98 8.94 -9.47
N SER A 49 -5.61 10.12 -9.28
CA SER A 49 -7.07 10.23 -9.07
C SER A 49 -7.89 10.20 -10.36
N ASP A 50 -7.27 10.02 -11.53
CA ASP A 50 -7.99 9.94 -12.81
C ASP A 50 -8.87 8.69 -12.86
N ASP A 51 -10.18 8.86 -12.98
CA ASP A 51 -11.15 7.76 -13.07
C ASP A 51 -10.83 6.80 -14.22
N SER A 52 -10.28 7.29 -15.33
CA SER A 52 -9.91 6.43 -16.45
C SER A 52 -8.68 5.56 -16.14
N LEU A 53 -7.82 5.99 -15.21
CA LEU A 53 -6.71 5.18 -14.69
C LEU A 53 -7.25 4.07 -13.77
N PHE A 54 -8.23 4.39 -12.92
CA PHE A 54 -8.94 3.40 -12.10
C PHE A 54 -9.58 2.33 -12.97
N GLU A 55 -10.36 2.73 -13.99
CA GLU A 55 -10.99 1.79 -14.92
C GLU A 55 -9.95 0.92 -15.64
N ARG A 56 -8.82 1.50 -16.06
CA ARG A 56 -7.73 0.74 -16.68
C ARG A 56 -7.18 -0.33 -15.74
N VAL A 57 -7.04 -0.03 -14.44
CA VAL A 57 -6.55 -0.98 -13.43
C VAL A 57 -7.58 -2.07 -13.15
N MET A 58 -8.88 -1.73 -13.08
CA MET A 58 -9.94 -2.70 -12.80
C MET A 58 -10.23 -3.65 -13.97
N ASN A 59 -10.00 -3.20 -15.21
CA ASN A 59 -10.25 -3.99 -16.42
C ASN A 59 -9.00 -4.76 -16.94
N ASP A 60 -7.89 -4.74 -16.21
CA ASP A 60 -6.64 -5.44 -16.56
C ASP A 60 -6.40 -6.62 -15.61
N ASP A 61 -6.71 -7.84 -16.07
CA ASP A 61 -6.53 -9.09 -15.30
C ASP A 61 -5.06 -9.35 -14.90
N GLU A 62 -4.11 -8.73 -15.61
CA GLU A 62 -2.67 -8.88 -15.36
C GLU A 62 -2.05 -7.63 -14.69
N VAL A 63 -2.87 -6.76 -14.11
CA VAL A 63 -2.42 -5.47 -13.57
C VAL A 63 -1.27 -5.59 -12.57
N PHE A 64 -1.27 -6.64 -11.73
CA PHE A 64 -0.21 -6.90 -10.74
C PHE A 64 1.16 -7.24 -11.35
N LEU A 65 1.26 -7.51 -12.66
CA LEU A 65 2.54 -7.65 -13.37
C LEU A 65 3.12 -6.29 -13.79
N ARG A 66 2.27 -5.26 -13.86
CA ARG A 66 2.57 -3.94 -14.43
C ARG A 66 2.70 -2.86 -13.37
N VAL A 67 1.91 -2.92 -12.30
CA VAL A 67 1.92 -1.95 -11.20
C VAL A 67 2.34 -2.60 -9.89
N SER A 68 2.95 -1.80 -9.03
CA SER A 68 3.22 -2.20 -7.66
C SER A 68 1.92 -2.22 -6.84
N PRO A 69 1.86 -3.06 -5.79
CA PRO A 69 0.80 -3.01 -4.77
C PRO A 69 0.54 -1.60 -4.22
N THR A 70 1.58 -0.79 -4.05
CA THR A 70 1.45 0.58 -3.53
C THR A 70 0.66 1.46 -4.49
N LEU A 71 1.00 1.46 -5.79
CA LEU A 71 0.25 2.22 -6.79
C LEU A 71 -1.21 1.72 -6.86
N TYR A 72 -1.41 0.40 -6.87
CA TYR A 72 -2.74 -0.21 -6.89
C TYR A 72 -3.62 0.29 -5.74
N PHE A 73 -3.13 0.22 -4.49
CA PHE A 73 -3.88 0.69 -3.34
C PHE A 73 -4.07 2.21 -3.32
N GLU A 74 -3.11 2.99 -3.80
CA GLU A 74 -3.28 4.44 -3.87
C GLU A 74 -4.43 4.82 -4.82
N ILE A 75 -4.52 4.18 -5.99
CA ILE A 75 -5.62 4.38 -6.94
C ILE A 75 -6.97 4.03 -6.28
N LEU A 76 -7.05 2.88 -5.60
CA LEU A 76 -8.26 2.46 -4.89
C LEU A 76 -8.66 3.43 -3.78
N LEU A 77 -7.71 3.87 -2.96
CA LEU A 77 -7.96 4.80 -1.87
C LEU A 77 -8.42 6.17 -2.38
N ARG A 78 -7.85 6.65 -3.48
CA ARG A 78 -8.29 7.90 -4.12
C ARG A 78 -9.69 7.77 -4.72
N LYS A 79 -10.02 6.63 -5.33
CA LYS A 79 -11.38 6.35 -5.80
C LYS A 79 -12.39 6.32 -4.64
N ALA A 80 -12.06 5.59 -3.57
CA ALA A 80 -12.88 5.52 -2.37
C ALA A 80 -13.07 6.90 -1.73
N HIS A 81 -12.02 7.74 -1.68
CA HIS A 81 -12.13 9.12 -1.21
C HIS A 81 -13.18 9.90 -2.02
N SER A 82 -13.07 9.87 -3.35
CA SER A 82 -13.99 10.58 -4.24
C SER A 82 -15.44 10.08 -4.11
N GLU A 83 -15.64 8.78 -3.91
CA GLU A 83 -16.96 8.21 -3.69
C GLU A 83 -17.53 8.61 -2.32
N LEU A 84 -16.69 8.63 -1.28
CA LEU A 84 -17.07 9.08 0.06
C LEU A 84 -17.40 10.58 0.12
N GLU A 85 -16.80 11.41 -0.73
CA GLU A 85 -17.18 12.84 -0.82
C GLU A 85 -18.61 13.05 -1.30
N VAL A 86 -19.17 12.09 -2.05
CA VAL A 86 -20.56 12.13 -2.54
C VAL A 86 -21.50 11.33 -1.62
N ALA A 87 -20.98 10.33 -0.89
CA ALA A 87 -21.77 9.47 -0.03
C ALA A 87 -22.12 10.12 1.32
N THR A 88 -23.38 10.05 1.72
CA THR A 88 -23.85 10.58 3.02
C THR A 88 -23.56 9.62 4.19
N TYR A 89 -23.19 8.37 3.92
CA TYR A 89 -22.92 7.33 4.94
C TYR A 89 -21.98 6.25 4.40
N THR A 90 -21.27 5.55 5.30
CA THR A 90 -20.58 4.29 5.01
C THR A 90 -21.44 3.12 5.50
N LEU A 91 -21.34 1.94 4.88
CA LEU A 91 -21.99 0.72 5.39
C LEU A 91 -20.99 -0.10 6.19
N GLU A 92 -21.22 -0.25 7.48
CA GLU A 92 -20.42 -1.14 8.33
C GLU A 92 -21.18 -2.42 8.66
N ARG A 93 -20.47 -3.55 8.65
CA ARG A 93 -21.07 -4.83 8.98
C ARG A 93 -21.04 -5.05 10.50
N SER A 94 -22.21 -5.06 11.12
CA SER A 94 -22.41 -5.44 12.52
C SER A 94 -23.09 -6.80 12.58
N GLY A 95 -22.29 -7.85 12.80
CA GLY A 95 -22.79 -9.24 12.78
C GLY A 95 -23.33 -9.65 11.40
N ARG A 96 -24.65 -9.78 11.30
CA ARG A 96 -25.36 -10.15 10.05
C ARG A 96 -25.96 -8.95 9.31
N GLU A 97 -25.95 -7.76 9.91
CA GLU A 97 -26.59 -6.57 9.35
C GLU A 97 -25.53 -5.56 8.87
N ASN A 98 -25.89 -4.78 7.84
CA ASN A 98 -25.10 -3.64 7.38
C ASN A 98 -25.76 -2.37 7.94
N ILE A 99 -25.04 -1.63 8.78
CA ILE A 99 -25.51 -0.42 9.44
C ILE A 99 -24.89 0.78 8.73
N PRO A 100 -25.69 1.80 8.35
CA PRO A 100 -25.15 3.06 7.87
C PRO A 100 -24.45 3.79 9.03
N VAL A 101 -23.15 4.03 8.90
CA VAL A 101 -22.33 4.81 9.83
C VAL A 101 -22.09 6.18 9.21
N PHE A 102 -22.51 7.22 9.93
CA PHE A 102 -22.47 8.61 9.49
C PHE A 102 -21.21 9.34 9.99
N ASP A 103 -20.05 8.68 9.95
CA ASP A 103 -18.75 9.26 10.32
C ASP A 103 -17.91 9.69 9.10
N THR A 104 -18.56 9.77 7.92
CA THR A 104 -17.90 10.09 6.64
C THR A 104 -17.06 11.37 6.72
N ASP A 105 -17.55 12.42 7.40
CA ASP A 105 -16.83 13.69 7.53
C ASP A 105 -15.47 13.54 8.22
N LYS A 106 -15.38 12.73 9.29
CA LYS A 106 -14.11 12.49 10.00
C LYS A 106 -13.14 11.70 9.15
N VAL A 107 -13.64 10.75 8.36
CA VAL A 107 -12.83 9.95 7.44
C VAL A 107 -12.28 10.82 6.32
N LEU A 108 -13.13 11.66 5.72
CA LEU A 108 -12.72 12.62 4.69
C LEU A 108 -11.70 13.62 5.22
N GLU A 109 -11.91 14.16 6.43
CA GLU A 109 -10.93 15.05 7.07
C GLU A 109 -9.59 14.36 7.31
N PHE A 110 -9.61 13.09 7.75
CA PHE A 110 -8.40 12.31 7.94
C PHE A 110 -7.65 12.07 6.62
N MET A 111 -8.36 11.71 5.56
CA MET A 111 -7.78 11.44 4.24
C MET A 111 -7.26 12.69 3.53
N LYS A 112 -7.81 13.88 3.84
CA LYS A 112 -7.31 15.18 3.33
C LYS A 112 -5.96 15.59 3.90
N ARG A 113 -5.48 14.94 4.95
CA ARG A 113 -4.17 15.24 5.55
C ARG A 113 -3.05 14.85 4.56
N PRO A 114 -2.07 15.74 4.30
CA PRO A 114 -0.98 15.46 3.38
C PRO A 114 -0.25 14.15 3.72
N GLY A 115 -0.03 13.29 2.72
CA GLY A 115 0.72 12.05 2.87
C GLY A 115 -0.06 10.87 3.46
N ILE A 116 -1.30 11.05 3.95
CA ILE A 116 -2.07 9.96 4.58
C ILE A 116 -2.47 8.89 3.56
N VAL A 117 -2.92 9.29 2.37
CA VAL A 117 -3.34 8.34 1.33
C VAL A 117 -2.14 7.49 0.89
N GLU A 118 -0.99 8.14 0.66
CA GLU A 118 0.25 7.48 0.27
C GLU A 118 0.76 6.55 1.37
N TYR A 119 0.66 6.97 2.64
CA TYR A 119 1.00 6.14 3.80
C TYR A 119 0.10 4.90 3.90
N LEU A 120 -1.22 5.07 3.78
CA LEU A 120 -2.18 3.97 3.80
C LEU A 120 -1.93 2.99 2.65
N ALA A 121 -1.68 3.51 1.45
CA ALA A 121 -1.36 2.67 0.29
C ALA A 121 -0.10 1.82 0.53
N THR A 122 0.97 2.42 1.06
CA THR A 122 2.19 1.69 1.43
C THR A 122 1.96 0.70 2.57
N MET A 123 1.16 1.04 3.56
CA MET A 123 0.81 0.15 4.66
C MET A 123 0.03 -1.07 4.15
N MET A 124 -0.99 -0.88 3.32
CA MET A 124 -1.76 -1.97 2.71
C MET A 124 -0.87 -2.85 1.83
N ALA A 125 0.02 -2.24 1.04
CA ALA A 125 0.99 -2.96 0.22
C ALA A 125 1.93 -3.84 1.05
N SER A 126 2.26 -3.45 2.29
CA SER A 126 3.12 -4.24 3.17
C SER A 126 2.51 -5.60 3.52
N PHE A 127 1.18 -5.69 3.62
CA PHE A 127 0.47 -6.95 3.91
C PHE A 127 0.41 -7.91 2.71
N MET A 128 0.68 -7.43 1.48
CA MET A 128 0.72 -8.32 0.31
C MET A 128 2.00 -9.16 0.23
N LYS A 129 3.05 -8.78 0.96
CA LYS A 129 4.31 -9.53 0.97
C LYS A 129 4.42 -10.37 2.23
N ILE A 130 4.00 -11.63 2.13
CA ILE A 130 4.27 -12.62 3.17
C ILE A 130 5.75 -12.97 3.11
N GLN A 131 6.53 -12.53 4.09
CA GLN A 131 7.89 -13.03 4.26
C GLN A 131 7.87 -14.31 5.07
N SER A 132 8.60 -15.30 4.59
CA SER A 132 8.84 -16.55 5.32
C SER A 132 10.32 -16.82 5.29
N TYR A 133 10.94 -16.88 6.47
CA TYR A 133 12.37 -17.12 6.63
C TYR A 133 12.61 -18.37 7.47
N VAL A 134 13.74 -19.03 7.23
CA VAL A 134 14.13 -20.27 7.92
C VAL A 134 15.43 -20.01 8.67
N VAL A 135 15.37 -20.04 9.99
CA VAL A 135 16.54 -19.83 10.85
C VAL A 135 16.97 -21.17 11.47
N PRO A 136 18.26 -21.52 11.44
CA PRO A 136 18.78 -22.68 12.16
C PRO A 136 18.94 -22.38 13.65
N VAL A 137 17.99 -22.80 14.47
CA VAL A 137 18.02 -22.62 15.93
C VAL A 137 18.68 -23.83 16.60
N ARG A 138 19.57 -23.58 17.56
CA ARG A 138 20.23 -24.63 18.35
C ARG A 138 19.33 -25.05 19.50
N VAL A 139 18.80 -26.27 19.46
CA VAL A 139 17.89 -26.79 20.49
C VAL A 139 18.60 -27.56 21.59
N ARG A 140 19.78 -28.15 21.31
CA ARG A 140 20.67 -28.79 22.29
C ARG A 140 22.09 -28.89 21.76
N ARG A 141 23.05 -29.32 22.60
CA ARG A 141 24.45 -29.48 22.19
C ARG A 141 24.55 -30.41 20.97
N GLY A 142 25.11 -29.90 19.88
CA GLY A 142 25.29 -30.64 18.62
C GLY A 142 24.06 -30.77 17.72
N VAL A 143 22.86 -30.34 18.14
CA VAL A 143 21.64 -30.47 17.32
C VAL A 143 21.06 -29.11 16.98
N ARG A 144 20.95 -28.85 15.68
CA ARG A 144 20.28 -27.67 15.11
C ARG A 144 18.98 -28.09 14.46
N ARG A 145 17.93 -27.29 14.64
CA ARG A 145 16.63 -27.46 13.99
C ARG A 145 16.38 -26.25 13.10
N ARG A 146 15.90 -26.50 11.89
CA ARG A 146 15.42 -25.44 10.99
C ARG A 146 14.01 -25.05 11.44
N VAL A 147 13.85 -23.82 11.91
CA VAL A 147 12.54 -23.25 12.27
C VAL A 147 12.14 -22.28 11.17
N ARG A 148 10.94 -22.44 10.63
CA ARG A 148 10.35 -21.48 9.69
C ARG A 148 9.53 -20.49 10.50
N TYR A 149 9.72 -19.21 10.21
CA TYR A 149 8.89 -18.12 10.68
C TYR A 149 8.12 -17.54 9.50
N ASN A 150 6.90 -17.08 9.76
CA ASN A 150 5.98 -16.52 8.79
C ASN A 150 5.38 -15.26 9.39
N ASP A 151 5.49 -14.13 8.69
CA ASP A 151 5.02 -12.83 9.17
C ASP A 151 3.49 -12.71 9.22
N MET A 152 2.77 -13.66 8.62
CA MET A 152 1.31 -13.78 8.74
C MET A 152 0.85 -14.66 9.91
N ASP A 153 1.77 -15.36 10.57
CA ASP A 153 1.48 -16.23 11.71
C ASP A 153 1.97 -15.55 13.00
N VAL A 154 1.03 -15.02 13.78
CA VAL A 154 1.31 -14.30 15.02
C VAL A 154 2.07 -15.19 16.01
N ASP A 155 1.76 -16.49 16.07
CA ASP A 155 2.46 -17.42 16.96
C ASP A 155 3.92 -17.62 16.51
N SER A 156 4.15 -17.68 15.20
CA SER A 156 5.50 -17.68 14.63
C SER A 156 6.26 -16.40 14.97
N LEU A 157 5.62 -15.23 14.92
CA LEU A 157 6.25 -13.95 15.27
C LEU A 157 6.57 -13.84 16.77
N ILE A 158 5.66 -14.26 17.65
CA ILE A 158 5.89 -14.32 19.10
C ILE A 158 7.10 -15.22 19.40
N LYS A 159 7.16 -16.39 18.75
CA LYS A 159 8.28 -17.31 18.89
C LYS A 159 9.59 -16.70 18.37
N PHE A 160 9.55 -16.03 17.22
CA PHE A 160 10.71 -15.36 16.66
C PHE A 160 11.26 -14.29 17.61
N ALA A 161 10.39 -13.44 18.16
CA ALA A 161 10.78 -12.42 19.13
C ALA A 161 11.37 -13.03 20.41
N SER A 162 10.80 -14.14 20.88
CA SER A 162 11.31 -14.88 22.05
C SER A 162 12.68 -15.52 21.80
N ASP A 163 12.94 -15.97 20.56
CA ASP A 163 14.23 -16.53 20.17
C ASP A 163 15.29 -15.44 19.88
N ALA A 164 14.88 -14.18 19.72
CA ALA A 164 15.73 -13.04 19.39
C ALA A 164 16.33 -12.30 20.61
N ASP A 165 15.84 -12.56 21.82
CA ASP A 165 16.17 -11.82 23.04
C ASP A 165 16.70 -12.77 24.14
N PRO A 166 17.92 -12.62 24.72
CA PRO A 166 19.22 -12.23 24.20
C PRO A 166 20.19 -13.43 24.06
N MET A 167 20.94 -13.47 22.95
CA MET A 167 22.29 -14.05 22.90
C MET A 167 23.30 -12.96 23.29
N ASP A 168 23.26 -12.53 24.56
CA ASP A 168 24.45 -11.99 25.23
C ASP A 168 25.16 -13.19 25.88
N ARG A 169 26.07 -13.81 25.12
CA ARG A 169 27.31 -14.52 25.50
C ARG A 169 27.80 -15.46 24.40
#